data_AF-A3WHA7-F1
#
_entry.id   AF-A3WHA7-F1
#
_cell.length_a   1.000
_cell.length_b   1.000
_cell.length_c   1.000
_cell.angle_alpha   90.00
_cell.angle_beta   90.00
_cell.angle_gamma   90.00
#
_symmetry.space_group_name_H-M   'P 1'
#
loop_
_entity.id
_entity.type
_entity.pdbx_description
1 polymer ?
#
loop_
_entity_poly.entity_id
_entity_poly.type
_entity_poly.pdbx_seq_one_letter_code
_entity_poly.pdbx_strand_id
1 'polypeptide(L)' 'MIDYFALALGHGLLALALLRLVLREETDVDPRLRELDEKAEAAREEGSAASRNARRRAQMKDGSGPK' A
#
# COMPACT_ATOMS: atom_id res chain seq x y z
N MET A 1 -25.43 20.69 -38.97
CA MET A 1 -25.62 19.26 -38.65
C MET A 1 -24.48 18.89 -37.73
N ILE A 2 -24.77 18.53 -36.48
CA ILE A 2 -23.74 18.09 -35.55
C ILE A 2 -23.26 16.71 -36.00
N ASP A 3 -21.95 16.51 -35.99
CA ASP A 3 -21.37 15.21 -36.26
C ASP A 3 -21.61 14.29 -35.06
N TYR A 4 -22.66 13.47 -35.15
CA TYR A 4 -23.03 12.51 -34.12
C TYR A 4 -21.91 11.50 -33.84
N PHE A 5 -21.03 11.23 -34.81
CA PHE A 5 -19.89 10.37 -34.62
C PHE A 5 -18.88 11.01 -33.65
N ALA A 6 -18.53 12.28 -33.89
CA ALA A 6 -17.65 13.03 -32.98
C ALA A 6 -18.26 13.15 -31.57
N LEU A 7 -19.58 13.38 -31.49
CA LEU A 7 -20.27 13.46 -30.20
C LEU A 7 -20.25 12.12 -29.45
N ALA A 8 -20.57 11.02 -30.13
CA ALA A 8 -20.55 9.68 -29.54
C ALA A 8 -19.13 9.26 -29.13
N LEU A 9 -18.13 9.58 -29.95
CA LEU A 9 -16.72 9.32 -29.64
C LEU A 9 -16.29 10.09 -28.39
N GLY A 10 -16.60 11.38 -28.31
CA GLY A 10 -16.28 12.22 -27.14
C GLY A 10 -16.92 11.70 -25.86
N HIS A 11 -18.20 11.31 -25.91
CA HIS A 11 -18.90 10.73 -24.76
C HIS A 11 -18.34 9.35 -24.39
N GLY A 12 -18.00 8.51 -25.36
CA GLY A 12 -17.39 7.21 -25.12
C GLY A 12 -16.02 7.33 -24.44
N LEU A 13 -15.18 8.27 -24.89
CA LEU A 13 -13.89 8.54 -24.28
C LEU A 13 -14.05 9.11 -22.86
N LEU A 14 -15.02 9.99 -22.63
CA LEU A 14 -15.34 10.50 -21.29
C LEU A 14 -15.80 9.39 -20.34
N ALA A 15 -16.71 8.52 -20.79
CA ALA A 15 -17.17 7.38 -20.00
C ALA A 15 -16.03 6.43 -19.65
N LEU A 16 -15.13 6.14 -20.60
CA LEU A 16 -13.96 5.31 -20.37
C LEU A 16 -12.99 5.94 -19.37
N ALA A 17 -12.75 7.25 -19.48
CA ALA A 17 -11.90 7.99 -18.54
C ALA A 17 -12.47 7.95 -17.12
N LEU A 18 -13.79 8.15 -16.97
CA LEU A 18 -14.47 8.07 -15.68
C LEU A 18 -14.43 6.65 -15.10
N LEU A 19 -14.68 5.62 -15.91
CA LEU A 19 -14.56 4.23 -15.48
C LEU A 19 -13.14 3.93 -14.98
N ARG A 20 -12.12 4.38 -15.71
CA ARG A 20 -10.72 4.19 -15.32
C ARG A 20 -10.39 4.91 -14.02
N LEU A 21 -10.95 6.11 -13.80
CA LEU A 21 -10.75 6.87 -12.57
C LEU A 21 -11.40 6.16 -11.37
N VAL A 22 -12.64 5.68 -11.51
CA VAL A 22 -13.34 4.94 -10.46
C VAL A 22 -12.61 3.65 -10.08
N LEU A 23 -12.05 2.94 -11.08
CA LEU A 23 -11.30 1.70 -10.85
C LEU A 23 -9.84 1.93 -10.42
N ARG A 24 -9.38 3.18 -10.33
CA ARG A 24 -7.98 3.46 -9.96
C ARG A 24 -7.82 3.34 -8.45
N GLU A 25 -7.08 2.32 -8.04
CA GLU A 25 -6.77 2.00 -6.64
C GLU A 25 -6.15 3.17 -5.87
N GLU A 26 -5.32 3.98 -6.52
CA GLU A 26 -4.63 5.11 -5.88
C GLU A 26 -5.50 6.36 -5.68
N THR A 27 -6.76 6.36 -6.12
CA THR A 27 -7.60 7.57 -6.02
C THR A 27 -8.10 7.79 -4.60
N ASP A 28 -8.33 6.72 -3.85
CA ASP A 28 -8.82 6.75 -2.46
C ASP A 28 -7.72 6.50 -1.41
N VAL A 29 -6.49 6.20 -1.84
CA VAL A 29 -5.36 5.97 -0.92
C VAL A 29 -4.67 7.29 -0.65
N ASP A 30 -4.89 7.86 0.53
CA ASP A 30 -4.09 8.98 1.02
C ASP A 30 -2.63 8.51 1.21
N PRO A 31 -1.62 9.15 0.56
CA PRO A 31 -0.22 8.81 0.76
C PRO A 31 0.21 8.77 2.23
N ARG A 32 -0.40 9.59 3.08
CA ARG A 32 -0.14 9.60 4.53
C ARG A 32 -0.67 8.36 5.25
N LEU A 33 -1.78 7.78 4.79
CA LEU A 33 -2.28 6.52 5.33
C LEU A 33 -1.33 5.37 5.03
N ARG A 34 -0.72 5.36 3.84
CA ARG A 34 0.29 4.37 3.48
C ARG A 34 1.52 4.44 4.40
N GLU A 35 2.02 5.64 4.71
CA GLU A 35 3.12 5.81 5.68
C GLU A 35 2.74 5.34 7.08
N LEU A 36 1.47 5.49 7.48
CA LEU A 36 0.97 5.03 8.78
C LEU A 36 0.83 3.51 8.83
N ASP A 37 0.36 2.88 7.75
CA ASP A 37 0.28 1.42 7.64
C ASP A 37 1.68 0.78 7.66
N GLU A 38 2.64 1.34 6.92
CA GLU A 38 4.04 0.89 6.93
C GLU A 38 4.65 1.01 8.35
N LYS A 39 4.37 2.10 9.07
CA LYS A 39 4.79 2.27 10.49
C LYS A 39 4.07 1.31 11.43
N ALA A 40 2.78 1.05 11.21
CA ALA A 40 2.00 0.14 12.03
C ALA A 40 2.48 -1.31 11.86
N GLU A 41 2.83 -1.71 10.63
CA GLU A 41 3.36 -3.04 10.34
C GLU A 41 4.76 -3.21 10.94
N ALA A 42 5.64 -2.21 10.81
CA ALA A 42 6.95 -2.22 11.47
C ALA A 42 6.82 -2.35 13.00
N ALA A 43 5.90 -1.61 13.63
CA ALA A 43 5.66 -1.70 15.07
C ALA A 43 5.09 -3.07 15.50
N ARG A 44 4.25 -3.71 14.67
CA ARG A 44 3.76 -5.08 14.91
C ARG A 44 4.88 -6.10 14.81
N GLU A 45 5.77 -5.96 13.84
CA GLU A 45 6.93 -6.84 13.69
C GLU A 45 7.90 -6.70 14.86
N GLU A 46 8.20 -5.47 15.31
CA GLU A 46 9.01 -5.21 16.51
C GLU A 46 8.35 -5.75 17.80
N GLY A 47 7.03 -5.60 17.90
CA GLY A 47 6.20 -6.10 19.00
C GLY A 47 5.88 -7.60 18.92
N SER A 48 6.28 -8.30 17.86
CA SER A 48 5.96 -9.72 17.65
C SER A 48 6.83 -10.62 18.54
N ALA A 49 6.21 -11.68 19.06
CA ALA A 49 6.91 -12.74 19.78
C ALA A 49 7.99 -13.41 18.89
N ALA A 50 7.75 -13.48 17.58
CA ALA A 50 8.71 -14.03 16.62
C ALA A 50 9.99 -13.17 16.53
N SER A 51 9.84 -11.83 16.48
CA SER A 51 10.97 -10.89 16.49
C SER A 51 11.74 -10.95 17.82
N ARG A 52 11.04 -10.98 18.96
CA ARG A 52 11.66 -11.17 20.27
C ARG A 52 12.44 -12.49 20.36
N ASN A 53 11.88 -13.58 19.83
CA ASN A 53 12.53 -14.88 19.86
C ASN A 53 13.73 -14.95 18.91
N ALA A 54 13.63 -14.34 17.73
CA ALA A 54 14.74 -14.18 16.79
C ALA A 54 15.89 -13.36 17.40
N ARG A 55 15.58 -12.28 18.12
CA ARG A 55 16.58 -11.45 18.82
C ARG A 55 17.27 -12.20 19.96
N ARG A 56 16.54 -13.00 20.75
CA ARG A 56 17.15 -13.89 21.76
C ARG A 56 18.06 -14.93 21.11
N ARG A 57 17.64 -15.51 19.98
CA ARG A 57 18.43 -16.51 19.26
C ARG A 57 19.70 -15.91 18.66
N ALA A 58 19.64 -14.67 18.15
CA ALA A 58 20.81 -13.92 17.70
C ALA A 58 21.80 -13.65 18.85
N GLN A 59 21.30 -13.18 20.00
CA GLN A 59 22.13 -12.96 21.21
C GLN A 59 22.76 -14.25 21.74
N MET A 60 22.05 -15.38 21.68
CA MET A 60 22.61 -16.70 22.03
C MET A 60 23.67 -17.18 21.04
N LYS A 61 23.57 -16.80 19.76
CA LYS A 61 24.57 -17.13 18.73
C LYS A 61 25.84 -16.28 18.86
N ASP A 62 25.71 -15.04 19.30
CA ASP A 62 26.83 -14.09 19.47
C ASP A 62 27.58 -14.25 20.80
N GLY A 63 27.25 -15.27 21.61
CA GLY A 63 28.17 -15.78 22.62
C GLY A 63 28.61 -14.78 23.71
N SER A 64 27.76 -13.83 24.10
CA SER A 64 27.96 -13.06 25.32
C SER A 64 26.91 -13.47 26.36
N GLY A 65 27.12 -14.63 26.98
CA GLY A 65 26.43 -14.97 28.22
C GLY A 65 27.00 -14.11 29.35
N PRO A 66 26.18 -13.57 30.27
CA PRO A 66 26.69 -12.91 31.45
C PRO A 66 27.48 -13.93 32.28
N LYS A 67 28.72 -13.59 32.62
CA LYS A 67 29.51 -14.33 33.61
C LYS A 67 28.84 -14.28 34.98
#